data_AF-A0AAW5SCK6-F1
#
_entry.id   AF-A0AAW5SCK6-F1
#
_cell.length_a   1.000
_cell.length_b   1.000
_cell.length_c   1.000
_cell.angle_alpha   90.00
_cell.angle_beta   90.00
_cell.angle_gamma   90.00
#
_symmetry.space_group_name_H-M   'P 1'
#
loop_
_entity.id
_entity.type
_entity.pdbx_description
1 polymer ?
#
loop_
_entity_poly.entity_id
_entity_poly.type
_entity_poly.pdbx_seq_one_letter_code
_entity_poly.pdbx_strand_id
1 'polypeptide(L)'
;MNTDTAGSTTPGAAHPGWLLIAPDNRPYAWYSYDRVLSYDEISAMARFEPSDSVRDDMVRAGWAVCAGSGVELVGDGCAFTKASA
;
A
#
# COMPACT_ATOMS: atom_id res chain seq x y z
N MET A 1 19.14 12.37 -32.94
CA MET A 1 18.09 11.56 -32.27
C MET A 1 18.61 11.30 -30.88
N ASN A 2 18.18 12.11 -29.91
CA ASN A 2 18.66 12.04 -28.54
C ASN A 2 17.45 11.68 -27.68
N THR A 3 17.41 10.45 -27.16
CA THR A 3 16.51 10.06 -26.08
C THR A 3 17.37 9.70 -24.89
N ASP A 4 17.81 10.74 -24.19
CA ASP A 4 18.16 10.65 -22.78
C ASP A 4 16.99 11.23 -22.00
N THR A 5 16.30 10.39 -21.23
CA THR A 5 15.59 10.84 -20.03
C THR A 5 15.69 9.71 -19.04
N ALA A 6 16.78 9.75 -18.28
CA ALA A 6 16.95 9.03 -17.04
C ALA A 6 15.69 9.19 -16.18
N GLY A 7 15.04 8.07 -15.85
CA GLY A 7 14.05 8.04 -14.78
C GLY A 7 14.78 8.30 -13.47
N SER A 8 14.63 9.51 -12.96
CA SER A 8 15.20 10.05 -11.73
C SER A 8 15.12 9.05 -10.57
N THR A 9 16.20 8.31 -10.32
CA THR A 9 16.39 7.63 -9.03
C THR A 9 16.99 8.66 -8.09
N THR A 10 16.16 9.52 -7.51
CA THR A 10 16.61 10.44 -6.45
C THR A 10 17.07 9.58 -5.27
N PRO A 11 18.36 9.60 -4.91
CA PRO A 11 18.82 8.93 -3.70
C PRO A 11 18.36 9.79 -2.51
N GLY A 12 17.35 9.32 -1.76
CA GLY A 12 16.99 9.93 -0.48
C GLY A 12 15.51 10.02 -0.12
N ALA A 13 14.58 9.75 -1.03
CA ALA A 13 13.18 9.60 -0.64
C ALA A 13 13.02 8.20 -0.01
N ALA A 14 13.04 8.13 1.33
CA ALA A 14 12.70 6.90 2.03
C ALA A 14 11.30 6.46 1.58
N HIS A 15 11.17 5.23 1.08
CA HIS A 15 9.89 4.71 0.61
C HIS A 15 8.87 4.79 1.76
N PRO A 16 7.66 5.34 1.52
CA PRO A 16 6.72 5.67 2.60
C PRO A 16 6.19 4.44 3.34
N GLY A 17 6.32 3.25 2.75
CA GLY A 17 5.79 1.98 3.26
C GLY A 17 4.67 1.46 2.39
N TRP A 18 3.98 0.45 2.88
CA TRP A 18 2.91 -0.25 2.17
C TRP A 18 1.65 -0.21 3.00
N LEU A 19 0.55 0.21 2.37
CA LEU A 19 -0.76 0.24 2.95
C LEU A 19 -1.60 -0.91 2.36
N LEU A 20 -2.15 -1.72 3.25
CA LEU A 20 -3.13 -2.75 2.92
C LEU A 20 -4.51 -2.10 2.87
N ILE A 21 -5.22 -2.28 1.77
CA ILE A 21 -6.56 -1.78 1.55
C ILE A 21 -7.53 -2.96 1.60
N ALA A 22 -8.50 -2.90 2.49
CA ALA A 22 -9.58 -3.88 2.58
C ALA A 22 -10.59 -3.70 1.41
N PRO A 23 -11.43 -4.71 1.12
CA PRO A 23 -12.39 -4.67 0.01
C PRO A 23 -13.42 -3.54 0.06
N ASP A 24 -13.67 -2.97 1.25
CA ASP A 24 -14.50 -1.79 1.45
C ASP A 24 -13.77 -0.47 1.15
N ASN A 25 -12.59 -0.57 0.52
CA ASN A 25 -11.70 0.51 0.15
C ASN A 25 -11.16 1.30 1.36
N ARG A 26 -11.07 0.65 2.53
CA ARG A 26 -10.54 1.26 3.75
C ARG A 26 -9.09 0.83 4.01
N PRO A 27 -8.23 1.77 4.45
CA PRO A 27 -6.93 1.44 5.02
C PRO A 27 -7.08 0.44 6.17
N TYR A 28 -6.43 -0.71 6.07
CA TYR A 28 -6.55 -1.80 7.04
C TYR A 28 -5.28 -1.95 7.89
N ALA A 29 -4.12 -1.98 7.26
CA ALA A 29 -2.83 -2.13 7.93
C ALA A 29 -1.74 -1.38 7.16
N TRP A 30 -0.67 -1.01 7.84
CA TRP A 30 0.50 -0.38 7.23
C TRP A 30 1.78 -1.09 7.66
N TYR A 31 2.70 -1.26 6.71
CA TYR A 31 4.02 -1.82 6.94
C TYR A 31 5.09 -0.84 6.46
N SER A 32 6.09 -0.61 7.32
CA SER A 32 7.30 0.08 6.90
C SER A 32 7.96 -0.66 5.73
N TYR A 33 8.50 0.09 4.77
CA TYR A 33 9.32 -0.49 3.72
C TYR A 33 10.50 -1.24 4.36
N ASP A 34 10.69 -2.49 3.95
CA ASP A 34 11.81 -3.32 4.36
C ASP A 34 12.36 -4.04 3.14
N ARG A 35 13.67 -3.90 2.90
CA ARG A 35 14.32 -4.45 1.71
C ARG A 35 14.31 -5.98 1.62
N VAL A 36 13.97 -6.68 2.72
CA VAL A 36 13.93 -8.14 2.82
C VAL A 36 12.49 -8.62 2.87
N LEU A 37 11.65 -7.98 3.69
CA LEU A 37 10.31 -8.48 4.03
C LEU A 37 9.17 -7.80 3.25
N SER A 38 9.39 -6.60 2.72
CA SER A 38 8.33 -5.79 2.07
C SER A 38 8.96 -4.78 1.12
N TYR A 39 9.66 -5.30 0.11
CA TYR A 39 10.40 -4.51 -0.88
C TYR A 39 9.54 -4.13 -2.10
N ASP A 40 8.41 -4.81 -2.29
CA ASP A 40 7.37 -4.56 -3.29
C ASP A 40 5.98 -4.88 -2.72
N GLU A 41 4.93 -4.65 -3.51
CA GLU A 41 3.53 -4.88 -3.12
C GLU A 41 3.24 -6.36 -2.82
N ILE A 42 3.85 -7.27 -3.59
CA ILE A 42 3.64 -8.72 -3.46
C ILE A 42 4.22 -9.24 -2.16
N SER A 43 5.46 -8.82 -1.84
CA SER A 43 6.14 -9.15 -0.59
C SER A 43 5.46 -8.49 0.63
N ALA A 44 4.94 -7.27 0.47
CA ALA A 44 4.13 -6.64 1.52
C ALA A 44 2.81 -7.40 1.78
N MET A 45 2.13 -7.87 0.72
CA MET A 45 0.96 -8.75 0.87
C MET A 45 1.34 -10.09 1.51
N ALA A 46 2.48 -10.68 1.11
CA ALA A 46 2.99 -11.93 1.68
C ALA A 46 3.39 -11.81 3.16
N ARG A 47 3.82 -10.61 3.57
CA ARG A 47 4.09 -10.29 4.97
C ARG A 47 2.82 -10.25 5.81
N PHE A 48 1.69 -9.83 5.24
CA PHE A 48 0.38 -9.91 5.89
C PHE A 48 -0.17 -11.33 5.90
N GLU A 49 -0.18 -12.00 4.74
CA GLU A 49 -0.67 -13.37 4.58
C GLU A 49 0.40 -14.25 3.89
N PRO A 50 1.11 -15.10 4.65
CA PRO A 50 2.17 -15.95 4.11
C PRO A 50 1.67 -17.02 3.11
N SER A 51 0.42 -17.46 3.24
CA SER A 51 -0.14 -18.51 2.37
C SER A 51 -0.52 -17.95 0.99
N ASP A 52 0.11 -18.46 -0.07
CA ASP A 52 -0.23 -18.08 -1.45
C ASP A 52 -1.70 -18.32 -1.80
N SER A 53 -2.29 -19.43 -1.33
CA SER A 53 -3.68 -19.76 -1.63
C SER A 53 -4.67 -18.80 -0.96
N VAL A 54 -4.35 -18.31 0.24
CA VAL A 54 -5.19 -17.34 0.95
C VAL A 54 -4.99 -15.94 0.36
N ARG A 55 -3.77 -15.57 -0.05
CA ARG A 55 -3.53 -14.31 -0.77
C ARG A 55 -4.31 -14.21 -2.07
N ASP A 56 -4.36 -15.28 -2.87
CA ASP A 56 -5.13 -15.29 -4.11
C ASP A 56 -6.63 -15.10 -3.83
N ASP A 57 -7.17 -15.76 -2.79
CA ASP A 57 -8.55 -15.56 -2.34
C ASP A 57 -8.80 -14.11 -1.89
N MET A 58 -7.88 -13.54 -1.11
CA MET A 58 -7.97 -12.14 -0.69
C MET A 58 -7.96 -11.16 -1.86
N VAL A 59 -7.06 -11.32 -2.83
CA VAL A 59 -7.01 -10.44 -4.02
C VAL A 59 -8.31 -10.56 -4.81
N ARG A 60 -8.86 -11.78 -4.96
CA ARG A 60 -10.18 -11.99 -5.59
C ARG A 60 -11.32 -11.36 -4.79
N ALA A 61 -11.20 -11.34 -3.46
CA ALA A 61 -12.15 -10.69 -2.57
C ALA A 61 -12.03 -9.15 -2.59
N GLY A 62 -11.04 -8.57 -3.29
CA GLY A 62 -10.88 -7.13 -3.46
C GLY A 62 -9.86 -6.49 -2.53
N TRP A 63 -9.04 -7.28 -1.84
CA TRP A 63 -7.91 -6.74 -1.09
C TRP A 63 -6.82 -6.22 -2.03
N ALA A 64 -6.20 -5.11 -1.65
CA ALA A 64 -5.12 -4.50 -2.42
C ALA A 64 -3.98 -4.00 -1.53
N VAL A 65 -2.83 -3.76 -2.13
CA VAL A 65 -1.67 -3.11 -1.50
C VAL A 65 -1.28 -1.92 -2.36
N CYS A 66 -0.96 -0.80 -1.73
CA CYS A 66 -0.41 0.38 -2.40
C CYS A 66 0.65 1.06 -1.54
N ALA A 67 1.46 1.94 -2.15
CA ALA A 67 2.38 2.78 -1.39
C ALA A 67 1.59 3.76 -0.50
N GLY A 68 1.93 3.84 0.78
CA GLY A 68 1.24 4.69 1.75
C GLY A 68 2.11 4.97 2.97
N SER A 69 1.78 6.02 3.72
CA SER A 69 2.64 6.53 4.81
C SER A 69 2.16 6.13 6.21
N GLY A 70 1.04 5.42 6.31
CA GLY A 70 0.43 4.97 7.56
C GLY A 70 -0.46 6.03 8.21
N VAL A 71 -0.36 7.29 7.81
CA VAL A 71 -1.24 8.38 8.28
C VAL A 71 -2.70 8.12 7.90
N GLU A 72 -2.92 7.36 6.82
CA GLU A 72 -4.23 6.99 6.31
C GLU A 72 -5.01 6.11 7.31
N LEU A 73 -4.31 5.35 8.18
CA LEU A 73 -4.93 4.56 9.25
C LEU A 73 -5.47 5.42 10.40
N VAL A 74 -4.90 6.61 10.59
CA VAL A 74 -5.28 7.55 11.66
C VAL A 74 -6.36 8.54 11.16
N GLY A 75 -6.45 8.72 9.83
CA GLY A 75 -7.32 9.69 9.17
C GLY A 75 -8.83 9.43 9.28
N ASP A 76 -9.28 8.23 9.65
CA ASP A 76 -10.70 7.90 9.83
C ASP A 76 -11.36 8.61 11.05
N GLY A 77 -10.58 9.42 11.80
CA GLY A 77 -11.05 10.24 12.91
C GLY A 77 -11.52 11.67 12.57
N CYS A 78 -11.46 12.13 11.31
CA CYS A 78 -11.93 13.47 10.94
C CYS A 78 -13.10 13.44 9.96
N ALA A 79 -14.30 13.38 10.55
CA ALA A 79 -15.57 13.84 10.02
C ALA A 79 -15.93 13.40 8.59
N PHE A 80 -16.66 12.29 8.50
CA PHE A 80 -17.74 12.19 7.52
C PHE A 80 -18.75 13.30 7.81
N THR A 81 -18.46 14.51 7.35
CA THR A 81 -19.52 15.46 7.05
C THR A 81 -20.34 14.77 5.98
N LYS A 82 -21.51 14.26 6.37
CA LYS A 82 -22.57 13.89 5.43
C LYS A 82 -22.84 15.15 4.60
N ALA A 83 -22.19 15.26 3.44
CA ALA A 83 -22.44 16.30 2.48
C ALA A 83 -23.76 15.97 1.79
N SER A 84 -24.83 16.54 2.36
CA SER A 84 -26.04 17.14 1.74
C SER A 84 -26.90 16.25 0.82
N ALA A 85 -28.20 16.46 0.66
CA ALA A 85 -29.08 17.61 0.90
C ALA A 85 -30.50 17.13 1.28
#